data_AF-A0A5C3FUG2-F1
#
_entry.id   AF-A0A5C3FUG2-F1
#
_cell.length_a   1.000
_cell.length_b   1.000
_cell.length_c   1.000
_cell.angle_alpha   90.00
_cell.angle_beta   90.00
_cell.angle_gamma   90.00
#
_symmetry.space_group_name_H-M   'P 1'
#
loop_
_entity.id
_entity.type
_entity.pdbx_description
1 polymer ?
#
loop_
_entity_poly.entity_id
_entity_poly.type
_entity_poly.pdbx_seq_one_letter_code
_entity_poly.pdbx_strand_id
1 'polypeptide(L)'
;MANDYSHIHTPIHPRAPTANLVSCKVLVSLIGQVAICGGFQLWAFCYTRRQDWYEPPEINPDELNTTNPENSAVFLISSFQYIVGSLVYSTGYPYRKAVYTNVWLMATVVLLLFFSIWALFTPSGFLFDLLGLVPFPRSFHIALFIAVVLNTLLCFLFETVFAKYVVRCVKAIQRVARRSRRSKTRKHNSKMYKAVERSMQLDGDV
;
A
#
# COMPACT_ATOMS: atom_id res chain seq x y z
N MET A 1 -2.73 50.86 18.23
CA MET A 1 -1.93 49.96 17.37
C MET A 1 -2.47 48.55 17.54
N ALA A 2 -3.44 48.16 16.71
CA ALA A 2 -3.96 46.79 16.66
C ALA A 2 -3.35 46.13 15.43
N ASN A 3 -2.48 45.15 15.65
CA ASN A 3 -1.82 44.40 14.60
C ASN A 3 -2.83 43.46 13.94
N ASP A 4 -3.01 43.65 12.64
CA ASP A 4 -3.79 42.80 11.75
C ASP A 4 -2.97 41.53 11.42
N TYR A 5 -3.39 40.38 11.97
CA TYR A 5 -2.78 39.07 11.73
C TYR A 5 -3.66 38.19 10.83
N SER A 6 -4.40 38.78 9.89
CA SER A 6 -5.41 38.04 9.11
C SER A 6 -4.97 37.61 7.69
N HIS A 7 -3.79 37.00 7.54
CA HIS A 7 -3.43 36.38 6.25
C HIS A 7 -2.76 35.01 6.37
N ILE A 8 -3.58 33.96 6.49
CA ILE A 8 -3.24 32.61 6.01
C ILE A 8 -4.40 32.12 5.14
N HIS A 9 -4.46 32.58 3.90
CA HIS A 9 -5.29 31.92 2.88
C HIS A 9 -4.48 30.80 2.25
N THR A 10 -4.56 29.59 2.80
CA THR A 10 -4.23 28.40 2.00
C THR A 10 -5.33 28.25 0.94
N PRO A 11 -4.99 28.15 -0.36
CA PRO A 11 -6.00 27.95 -1.39
C PRO A 11 -6.73 26.63 -1.12
N ILE A 12 -8.01 26.75 -0.77
CA ILE A 12 -8.87 25.62 -0.44
C ILE A 12 -9.08 24.82 -1.73
N HIS A 13 -8.59 23.58 -1.74
CA HIS A 13 -8.70 22.73 -2.92
C HIS A 13 -10.20 22.43 -3.20
N PRO A 14 -10.73 22.63 -4.42
CA PRO A 14 -12.17 22.51 -4.72
C PRO A 14 -12.77 21.10 -4.56
N ARG A 15 -11.93 20.08 -4.30
CA ARG A 15 -12.39 18.72 -4.04
C ARG A 15 -12.42 18.45 -2.55
N ALA A 16 -13.60 18.11 -2.04
CA ALA A 16 -13.74 17.59 -0.69
C ALA A 16 -12.86 16.34 -0.50
N PRO A 17 -12.15 16.23 0.63
CA PRO A 17 -11.51 14.98 1.00
C PRO A 17 -12.59 13.89 1.06
N THR A 18 -12.25 12.68 0.63
CA THR A 18 -13.17 11.54 0.74
C THR A 18 -13.51 11.35 2.22
N ALA A 19 -14.79 11.52 2.58
CA ALA A 19 -15.28 11.42 3.96
C ALA A 19 -15.11 10.02 4.59
N ASN A 20 -14.73 9.01 3.79
CA ASN A 20 -14.37 7.69 4.29
C ASN A 20 -12.87 7.63 4.60
N LEU A 21 -12.56 7.45 5.88
CA LEU A 21 -11.22 7.23 6.43
C LEU A 21 -10.51 6.02 5.77
N VAL A 22 -11.29 5.04 5.32
CA VAL A 22 -10.82 3.85 4.60
C VAL A 22 -11.55 3.79 3.26
N SER A 23 -10.94 4.32 2.20
CA SER A 23 -11.48 4.14 0.86
C SER A 23 -11.23 2.69 0.43
N CYS A 24 -12.24 2.02 -0.15
CA CYS A 24 -12.09 0.66 -0.68
C CYS A 24 -10.90 0.55 -1.65
N LYS A 25 -10.57 1.63 -2.36
CA LYS A 25 -9.34 1.77 -3.16
C LYS A 25 -8.07 1.52 -2.34
N VAL A 26 -7.94 2.20 -1.20
CA VAL A 26 -6.74 2.15 -0.35
C VAL A 26 -6.63 0.78 0.30
N LEU A 27 -7.75 0.21 0.75
CA LEU A 27 -7.76 -1.12 1.34
C LEU A 27 -7.36 -2.22 0.33
N VAL A 28 -7.85 -2.15 -0.91
CA VAL A 28 -7.46 -3.12 -1.96
C VAL A 28 -5.97 -2.98 -2.33
N SER A 29 -5.44 -1.75 -2.40
CA SER A 29 -3.99 -1.56 -2.58
C SER A 29 -3.20 -2.14 -1.40
N LEU A 30 -3.63 -1.88 -0.16
CA LEU A 30 -3.01 -2.40 1.06
C LEU A 30 -2.95 -3.93 1.04
N ILE A 31 -4.08 -4.59 0.79
CA ILE A 31 -4.17 -6.05 0.75
C ILE A 31 -3.27 -6.62 -0.35
N GLY A 32 -3.24 -5.99 -1.53
CA GLY A 32 -2.37 -6.41 -2.63
C GLY A 32 -0.89 -6.31 -2.27
N GLN A 33 -0.46 -5.22 -1.63
CA GLN A 33 0.90 -5.07 -1.15
C GLN A 33 1.25 -6.07 -0.05
N VAL A 34 0.35 -6.31 0.91
CA VAL A 34 0.53 -7.33 1.96
C VAL A 34 0.67 -8.72 1.34
N ALA A 35 -0.12 -9.06 0.33
CA ALA A 35 -0.01 -10.33 -0.37
C ALA A 35 1.33 -10.49 -1.11
N ILE A 36 1.82 -9.43 -1.75
CA ILE A 36 3.15 -9.42 -2.37
C ILE A 36 4.25 -9.65 -1.32
N CYS A 37 4.22 -8.88 -0.23
CA CYS A 37 5.20 -9.03 0.86
C CYS A 37 5.14 -10.44 1.48
N GLY A 38 3.94 -10.95 1.73
CA GLY A 38 3.72 -12.31 2.23
C GLY A 38 4.23 -13.39 1.26
N GLY A 39 4.08 -13.19 -0.06
CA GLY A 39 4.65 -14.08 -1.06
C GLY A 39 6.17 -14.16 -1.00
N PHE A 40 6.86 -13.03 -0.78
CA PHE A 40 8.31 -13.02 -0.59
C PHE A 40 8.74 -13.62 0.76
N GLN A 41 7.94 -13.45 1.82
CA GLN A 41 8.19 -14.10 3.11
C GLN A 41 8.06 -15.63 3.00
N LEU A 42 7.02 -16.12 2.31
CA LEU A 42 6.85 -17.55 2.02
C LEU A 42 7.98 -18.09 1.15
N TRP A 43 8.38 -17.33 0.12
CA TRP A 43 9.53 -17.69 -0.69
C TRP A 43 10.79 -17.83 0.17
N ALA A 44 11.07 -16.87 1.05
CA ALA A 44 12.24 -16.92 1.93
C ALA A 44 12.22 -18.12 2.86
N PHE A 45 11.06 -18.41 3.44
CA PHE A 45 10.83 -19.59 4.27
C PHE A 45 11.14 -20.88 3.50
N CYS A 46 10.55 -21.06 2.31
CA CYS A 46 10.80 -22.24 1.48
C CYS A 46 12.23 -22.30 0.93
N TYR A 47 12.83 -21.15 0.61
CA TYR A 47 14.19 -21.06 0.07
C TYR A 47 15.23 -21.44 1.13
N THR A 48 15.01 -21.04 2.39
CA THR A 48 15.85 -21.41 3.54
C THR A 48 15.89 -22.93 3.73
N ARG A 49 14.74 -23.61 3.68
CA ARG A 49 14.65 -25.09 3.79
C ARG A 49 15.35 -25.85 2.67
N ARG A 50 15.57 -25.21 1.52
CA ARG A 50 16.20 -25.84 0.34
C ARG A 50 17.71 -25.69 0.33
N GLN A 51 18.29 -24.99 1.29
CA GLN A 51 19.74 -24.80 1.35
C GLN A 51 20.44 -26.01 1.94
N ASP A 52 21.63 -26.33 1.43
CA ASP A 52 22.40 -27.49 1.88
C ASP A 52 22.91 -27.37 3.32
N TRP A 53 23.02 -26.14 3.83
CA TRP A 53 23.42 -25.84 5.22
C TRP A 53 22.23 -25.81 6.19
N TYR A 54 21.02 -26.08 5.72
CA TYR A 54 19.82 -26.05 6.54
C TYR A 54 19.74 -27.28 7.45
N GLU A 55 19.77 -27.06 8.75
CA GLU A 55 19.49 -28.09 9.75
C GLU A 55 18.05 -27.90 10.26
N PRO A 56 17.19 -28.94 10.18
CA PRO A 56 15.85 -28.90 10.75
C PRO A 56 15.93 -28.65 12.27
N PRO A 57 15.11 -27.74 12.82
CA PRO A 57 15.13 -27.49 14.26
C PRO A 57 14.66 -28.73 15.03
N GLU A 58 15.34 -29.05 16.12
CA GLU A 58 14.93 -30.09 17.05
C GLU A 58 13.66 -29.63 17.79
N ILE A 59 12.59 -30.42 17.69
CA ILE A 59 11.30 -30.13 18.33
C ILE A 59 11.33 -30.74 19.73
N ASN A 60 11.82 -29.98 20.71
CA ASN A 60 11.73 -30.35 22.12
C ASN A 60 10.44 -29.76 22.73
N PRO A 61 9.53 -30.58 23.29
CA PRO A 61 8.29 -30.09 23.89
C PRO A 61 8.49 -29.26 25.16
N ASP A 62 9.68 -29.34 25.78
CA ASP A 62 10.02 -28.65 27.04
C ASP A 62 10.86 -27.36 26.83
N GLU A 63 11.36 -27.10 25.61
CA GLU A 63 12.15 -25.90 25.29
C GLU A 63 11.55 -25.13 24.11
N LEU A 64 11.23 -23.85 24.33
CA LEU A 64 10.83 -22.93 23.27
C LEU A 64 12.06 -22.52 22.45
N ASN A 65 12.41 -23.35 21.47
CA ASN A 65 13.49 -23.01 20.54
C ASN A 65 13.05 -21.85 19.62
N THR A 66 13.38 -20.63 20.06
CA THR A 66 13.04 -19.37 19.38
C THR A 66 14.00 -19.07 18.23
N THR A 67 15.16 -19.73 18.22
CA THR A 67 16.28 -19.49 17.31
C THR A 67 16.20 -20.44 16.12
N ASN A 68 15.34 -20.09 15.16
CA ASN A 68 15.18 -20.85 13.91
C ASN A 68 15.78 -20.09 12.71
N PRO A 69 16.48 -20.78 11.79
CA PRO A 69 17.02 -20.16 10.58
C PRO A 69 15.89 -19.59 9.69
N GLU A 70 14.73 -20.25 9.67
CA GLU A 70 13.55 -19.78 8.94
C GLU A 70 13.02 -18.46 9.50
N ASN A 71 12.90 -18.38 10.83
CA ASN A 71 12.43 -17.19 11.52
C ASN A 71 13.40 -16.02 11.30
N SER A 72 14.70 -16.29 11.39
CA SER A 72 15.75 -15.31 11.14
C SER A 72 15.69 -14.75 9.70
N ALA A 73 15.51 -15.60 8.69
CA ALA A 73 15.39 -15.17 7.30
C ALA A 73 14.13 -14.33 7.04
N VAL A 74 12.98 -14.74 7.58
CA VAL A 74 11.71 -14.01 7.46
C VAL A 74 11.77 -12.70 8.24
N PHE A 75 12.38 -12.67 9.41
CA PHE A 75 12.61 -11.46 10.21
C PHE A 75 13.45 -10.44 9.43
N LEU A 76 14.57 -10.88 8.84
CA LEU A 76 15.43 -10.01 8.04
C LEU A 76 14.66 -9.37 6.89
N ILE A 77 13.95 -10.17 6.07
CA ILE A 77 13.16 -9.63 4.95
C ILE A 77 12.05 -8.71 5.43
N SER A 78 11.30 -9.12 6.46
CA SER A 78 10.16 -8.32 6.96
C SER A 78 10.62 -6.99 7.56
N SER A 79 11.79 -6.92 8.19
CA SER A 79 12.36 -5.66 8.68
C SER A 79 12.52 -4.61 7.58
N PHE A 80 13.03 -5.00 6.41
CA PHE A 80 13.12 -4.12 5.23
C PHE A 80 11.74 -3.78 4.68
N GLN A 81 10.85 -4.77 4.59
CA GLN A 81 9.49 -4.59 4.08
C GLN A 81 8.69 -3.58 4.92
N TYR A 82 8.85 -3.58 6.25
CA TYR A 82 8.18 -2.61 7.11
C TYR A 82 8.69 -1.19 6.87
N ILE A 83 10.00 -1.02 6.70
CA ILE A 83 10.59 0.29 6.43
C ILE A 83 10.14 0.81 5.05
N VAL A 84 10.27 0.00 4.00
CA VAL A 84 9.83 0.35 2.65
C VAL A 84 8.32 0.57 2.59
N GLY A 85 7.54 -0.29 3.24
CA GLY A 85 6.10 -0.18 3.35
C GLY A 85 5.67 1.14 3.98
N SER A 86 6.36 1.58 5.04
CA SER A 86 6.09 2.88 5.67
C SER A 86 6.27 4.06 4.69
N LEU A 87 7.26 4.00 3.80
CA LEU A 87 7.53 5.03 2.78
C LEU A 87 6.48 4.99 1.66
N VAL A 88 6.11 3.80 1.20
CA VAL A 88 5.07 3.60 0.19
C VAL A 88 3.73 4.11 0.71
N TYR A 89 3.33 3.76 1.93
CA TYR A 89 2.07 4.20 2.53
C TYR A 89 2.05 5.68 2.92
N SER A 90 3.20 6.27 3.21
CA SER A 90 3.29 7.72 3.46
C SER A 90 3.04 8.54 2.19
N THR A 91 3.15 7.93 1.00
CA THR A 91 2.96 8.60 -0.29
C THR A 91 1.46 8.72 -0.62
N GLY A 92 0.79 9.75 -0.08
CA GLY A 92 -0.65 9.97 -0.24
C GLY A 92 -1.04 10.96 -1.35
N TYR A 93 -1.04 10.55 -2.62
CA TYR A 93 -1.65 11.35 -3.71
C TYR A 93 -3.18 11.31 -3.60
N PRO A 94 -3.96 12.42 -3.75
CA PRO A 94 -3.60 13.79 -4.15
C PRO A 94 -3.57 14.86 -3.04
N TYR A 95 -3.82 14.49 -1.77
CA TYR A 95 -4.03 15.46 -0.68
C TYR A 95 -2.81 15.65 0.24
N ARG A 96 -1.75 14.83 0.12
CA ARG A 96 -0.51 14.97 0.91
C ARG A 96 0.67 15.42 0.03
N LYS A 97 1.51 16.30 0.59
CA LYS A 97 2.83 16.62 0.03
C LYS A 97 3.68 15.35 -0.03
N ALA A 98 4.62 15.31 -0.97
CA ALA A 98 5.49 14.16 -1.13
C ALA A 98 6.32 13.90 0.15
N VAL A 99 6.60 12.63 0.42
CA VAL A 99 7.20 12.14 1.67
C VAL A 99 8.55 12.81 1.97
N TYR A 100 9.31 13.16 0.92
CA TYR A 100 10.60 13.85 1.04
C TYR A 100 10.53 15.24 1.69
N THR A 101 9.35 15.85 1.78
CA THR A 101 9.19 17.14 2.49
C THR A 101 9.27 17.01 4.01
N ASN A 102 9.07 15.81 4.56
CA ASN A 102 9.23 15.55 5.98
C ASN A 102 10.65 15.04 6.27
N VAL A 103 11.55 15.97 6.58
CA VAL A 103 12.97 15.67 6.85
C VAL A 103 13.13 14.66 7.99
N TRP A 104 12.32 14.75 9.05
CA TRP A 104 12.39 13.84 10.19
C TRP A 104 12.02 12.41 9.81
N LEU A 105 10.95 12.23 9.04
CA LEU A 105 10.55 10.90 8.56
C LEU A 105 11.58 10.33 7.58
N MET A 106 12.12 11.16 6.68
CA MET A 106 13.17 10.69 5.76
C MET A 106 14.44 10.32 6.52
N ALA A 107 14.84 11.07 7.54
CA ALA A 107 16.00 10.77 8.37
C ALA A 107 15.84 9.43 9.11
N THR A 108 14.66 9.16 9.70
CA THR A 108 14.42 7.89 10.39
C THR A 108 14.38 6.71 9.42
N VAL A 109 13.75 6.85 8.25
CA VAL A 109 13.74 5.80 7.22
C VAL A 109 15.14 5.50 6.71
N VAL A 110 15.96 6.52 6.43
CA VAL A 110 17.35 6.33 5.98
C VAL A 110 18.20 5.66 7.06
N LEU A 111 18.07 6.10 8.31
CA LEU A 111 18.78 5.50 9.45
C LEU A 111 18.37 4.04 9.64
N LEU A 112 17.07 3.74 9.62
CA LEU A 112 16.56 2.38 9.75
C LEU A 112 16.99 1.49 8.57
N LEU A 113 16.97 2.00 7.34
CA LEU A 113 17.47 1.25 6.18
C LEU A 113 18.96 0.95 6.32
N PHE A 114 19.77 1.94 6.69
CA PHE A 114 21.20 1.75 6.91
C PHE A 114 21.45 0.72 8.02
N PHE A 115 20.73 0.83 9.13
CA PHE A 115 20.80 -0.12 10.24
C PHE A 115 20.38 -1.53 9.82
N SER A 116 19.30 -1.68 9.05
CA SER A 116 18.86 -2.99 8.53
C SER A 116 19.87 -3.60 7.55
N ILE A 117 20.49 -2.80 6.66
CA ILE A 117 21.56 -3.27 5.78
C ILE A 117 22.77 -3.72 6.61
N TRP A 118 23.14 -2.93 7.61
CA TRP A 118 24.24 -3.28 8.49
C TRP A 118 23.95 -4.55 9.29
N ALA A 119 22.73 -4.71 9.82
CA ALA A 119 22.28 -5.92 10.50
C ALA A 119 22.25 -7.15 9.57
N LEU A 120 21.89 -6.97 8.30
CA LEU A 120 21.90 -8.05 7.29
C LEU A 120 23.32 -8.55 6.98
N PHE A 121 24.34 -7.69 6.97
CA PHE A 121 25.70 -8.10 6.62
C PHE A 121 26.60 -8.41 7.82
N THR A 122 26.14 -8.16 9.03
CA THR A 122 26.87 -8.44 10.27
C THR A 122 26.61 -9.91 10.66
N PRO A 123 27.64 -10.77 10.77
CA PRO A 123 27.43 -12.19 11.07
C PRO A 123 27.43 -12.53 12.57
N SER A 124 27.78 -11.58 13.45
CA SER A 124 27.84 -11.80 14.91
C SER A 124 27.76 -10.48 15.68
N GLY A 125 27.13 -10.50 16.86
CA GLY A 125 27.10 -9.36 17.78
C GLY A 125 25.92 -9.38 18.75
N PHE A 126 25.88 -8.42 19.68
CA PHE A 126 24.82 -8.28 20.69
C PHE A 126 23.41 -8.28 20.10
N LEU A 127 23.23 -7.72 18.91
CA LEU A 127 21.93 -7.71 18.23
C LEU A 127 21.50 -9.09 17.72
N PHE A 128 22.44 -9.96 17.36
CA PHE A 128 22.13 -11.34 16.97
C PHE A 128 21.59 -12.12 18.16
N ASP A 129 22.21 -11.96 19.34
CA ASP A 129 21.76 -12.61 20.56
C ASP A 129 20.44 -12.01 21.06
N LEU A 130 20.27 -10.68 21.00
CA LEU A 130 19.03 -10.02 21.41
C LEU A 130 17.83 -10.38 20.52
N LEU A 131 18.06 -10.56 19.22
CA LEU A 131 17.01 -10.85 18.24
C LEU A 131 16.89 -12.35 17.93
N GLY A 132 17.77 -13.20 18.48
CA GLY A 132 17.81 -14.64 18.23
C GLY A 132 18.09 -15.01 16.77
N LEU A 133 18.99 -14.27 16.10
CA LEU A 133 19.33 -14.53 14.70
C LEU A 133 20.36 -15.65 14.56
N VAL A 134 20.14 -16.52 13.57
CA VAL A 134 21.09 -17.56 13.17
C VAL A 134 22.11 -16.99 12.17
N PRO A 135 23.41 -17.29 12.29
CA PRO A 135 24.42 -16.88 11.32
C PRO A 135 24.25 -17.63 9.99
N PHE A 136 24.26 -16.89 8.87
CA PHE A 136 24.13 -17.46 7.53
C PHE A 136 25.41 -17.34 6.69
N PRO A 137 25.60 -18.21 5.67
CA PRO A 137 26.67 -18.01 4.70
C PRO A 137 26.46 -16.72 3.90
N ARG A 138 27.57 -16.14 3.40
CA ARG A 138 27.54 -14.86 2.66
C ARG A 138 26.71 -14.93 1.38
N SER A 139 26.65 -16.08 0.72
CA SER A 139 25.81 -16.32 -0.46
C SER A 139 24.33 -16.11 -0.18
N PHE A 140 23.85 -16.58 0.97
CA PHE A 140 22.46 -16.47 1.38
C PHE A 140 22.07 -15.02 1.72
N HIS A 141 22.96 -14.27 2.37
CA HIS A 141 22.75 -12.84 2.62
C HIS A 141 22.54 -12.03 1.33
N ILE A 142 23.32 -12.33 0.28
CA ILE A 142 23.16 -11.68 -1.03
C ILE A 142 21.82 -12.07 -1.66
N ALA A 143 21.41 -13.34 -1.57
CA ALA A 143 20.12 -13.80 -2.07
C ALA A 143 18.94 -13.10 -1.37
N LEU A 144 18.99 -12.95 -0.04
CA LEU A 144 17.99 -12.19 0.72
C LEU A 144 17.97 -10.72 0.31
N PHE A 145 19.13 -10.09 0.14
CA PHE A 145 19.21 -8.69 -0.29
C PHE A 145 18.59 -8.50 -1.69
N ILE A 146 18.90 -9.38 -2.64
CA ILE A 146 18.28 -9.37 -3.98
C ILE A 146 16.77 -9.51 -3.87
N ALA A 147 16.29 -10.42 -3.02
CA ALA A 147 14.86 -10.61 -2.80
C ALA A 147 14.18 -9.36 -2.23
N VAL A 148 14.81 -8.65 -1.30
CA VAL A 148 14.33 -7.37 -0.76
C VAL A 148 14.25 -6.29 -1.84
N VAL A 149 15.29 -6.19 -2.68
CA VAL A 149 15.30 -5.24 -3.81
C VAL A 149 14.18 -5.56 -4.80
N LEU A 150 14.03 -6.82 -5.19
CA LEU A 150 12.96 -7.28 -6.08
C LEU A 150 11.57 -7.05 -5.48
N ASN A 151 11.38 -7.34 -4.19
CA ASN A 151 10.14 -7.07 -3.48
C ASN A 151 9.80 -5.58 -3.51
N THR A 152 10.77 -4.72 -3.22
CA THR A 152 10.62 -3.26 -3.26
C THR A 152 10.19 -2.79 -4.65
N LEU A 153 10.90 -3.22 -5.69
CA LEU A 153 10.58 -2.89 -7.08
C LEU A 153 9.17 -3.37 -7.47
N LEU A 154 8.78 -4.58 -7.06
CA LEU A 154 7.47 -5.15 -7.34
C LEU A 154 6.35 -4.37 -6.63
N CYS A 155 6.57 -3.97 -5.36
CA CYS A 155 5.64 -3.12 -4.62
C CYS A 155 5.45 -1.75 -5.29
N PHE A 156 6.54 -1.10 -5.73
CA PHE A 156 6.45 0.16 -6.49
C PHE A 156 5.73 -0.02 -7.83
N LEU A 157 6.04 -1.09 -8.58
CA LEU A 157 5.39 -1.37 -9.84
C LEU A 157 3.89 -1.64 -9.64
N PHE A 158 3.54 -2.43 -8.64
CA PHE A 158 2.14 -2.70 -8.28
C PHE A 158 1.40 -1.40 -7.98
N GLU A 159 1.98 -0.49 -7.19
CA GLU A 159 1.32 0.77 -6.85
C GLU A 159 1.11 1.67 -8.09
N THR A 160 2.09 1.76 -8.99
CA THR A 160 1.96 2.56 -10.23
C THR A 160 0.92 1.98 -11.19
N VAL A 161 0.86 0.65 -11.31
CA VAL A 161 -0.10 -0.07 -12.14
C VAL A 161 -1.50 0.07 -11.53
N PHE A 162 -1.62 -0.14 -10.22
CA PHE A 162 -2.86 -0.01 -9.47
C PHE A 162 -3.45 1.41 -9.60
N ALA A 163 -2.62 2.44 -9.51
CA ALA A 163 -3.04 3.82 -9.75
C ALA A 163 -3.70 4.00 -11.13
N LYS A 164 -3.12 3.41 -12.19
CA LYS A 164 -3.70 3.44 -13.55
C LYS A 164 -5.02 2.67 -13.63
N TYR A 165 -5.10 1.47 -13.04
CA TYR A 165 -6.33 0.68 -12.99
C TYR A 165 -7.46 1.44 -12.31
N VAL A 166 -7.18 2.08 -11.18
CA VAL A 166 -8.19 2.84 -10.45
C VAL A 166 -8.69 4.04 -11.26
N VAL A 167 -7.81 4.77 -11.94
CA VAL A 167 -8.24 5.87 -12.83
C VAL A 167 -9.17 5.36 -13.93
N ARG A 168 -8.89 4.18 -14.50
CA ARG A 168 -9.77 3.54 -15.50
C ARG A 168 -11.11 3.15 -14.90
N CYS A 169 -11.14 2.52 -13.73
CA CYS A 169 -12.36 2.12 -13.04
C CYS A 169 -13.24 3.33 -12.68
N VAL A 170 -12.64 4.40 -12.14
CA VAL A 170 -13.35 5.65 -11.85
C VAL A 170 -13.93 6.26 -13.13
N LYS A 171 -13.16 6.31 -14.23
CA LYS A 171 -13.66 6.78 -15.52
C LYS A 171 -14.80 5.89 -16.05
N ALA A 172 -14.73 4.57 -15.89
CA ALA A 172 -15.78 3.64 -16.30
C ALA A 172 -17.07 3.86 -15.50
N ILE A 173 -16.97 3.94 -14.17
CA ILE A 173 -18.10 4.21 -13.27
C ILE A 173 -18.71 5.57 -13.60
N GLN A 174 -17.90 6.62 -13.80
CA GLN A 174 -18.40 7.94 -14.19
C GLN A 174 -19.12 7.91 -15.54
N ARG A 175 -18.62 7.17 -16.53
CA ARG A 175 -19.30 7.00 -17.83
C ARG A 175 -20.65 6.28 -17.67
N VAL A 176 -20.70 5.22 -16.88
CA VAL A 176 -21.93 4.46 -16.61
C VAL A 176 -22.94 5.29 -15.83
N ALA A 177 -22.51 5.99 -14.78
CA ALA A 177 -23.35 6.90 -14.00
C ALA A 177 -23.89 8.06 -14.85
N ARG A 178 -23.06 8.65 -15.72
CA ARG A 178 -23.51 9.68 -16.67
C ARG A 178 -24.51 9.13 -17.69
N ARG A 179 -24.30 7.93 -18.24
CA ARG A 179 -25.26 7.26 -19.14
C ARG A 179 -26.57 6.95 -18.43
N SER A 180 -26.52 6.48 -17.19
CA SER A 180 -27.70 6.18 -16.38
C SER A 180 -28.49 7.44 -16.03
N ARG A 181 -27.83 8.54 -15.65
CA ARG A 181 -28.47 9.85 -15.46
C ARG A 181 -29.09 10.39 -16.75
N ARG A 182 -28.38 10.36 -17.88
CA ARG A 182 -28.93 10.77 -19.19
C ARG A 182 -30.14 9.93 -19.61
N SER A 183 -30.10 8.63 -19.37
CA SER A 183 -31.22 7.72 -19.64
C SER A 183 -32.43 7.99 -18.75
N LYS A 184 -32.22 8.24 -17.44
CA LYS A 184 -33.29 8.65 -16.52
C LYS A 184 -33.92 9.99 -16.91
N THR A 185 -33.12 11.02 -17.21
CA THR A 185 -33.62 12.33 -17.67
C THR A 185 -34.40 12.21 -18.99
N ARG A 186 -33.90 11.40 -19.96
CA ARG A 186 -34.60 11.19 -21.23
C ARG A 186 -35.94 10.46 -21.05
N LYS A 187 -36.00 9.44 -20.18
CA LYS A 187 -37.26 8.76 -19.82
C LYS A 187 -38.23 9.68 -19.09
N HIS A 188 -37.74 10.59 -18.23
CA HIS A 188 -38.58 11.56 -17.53
C HIS A 188 -39.19 12.59 -18.50
N ASN A 189 -38.39 13.19 -19.39
CA ASN A 189 -38.89 14.12 -20.40
C ASN A 189 -39.89 13.47 -21.36
N SER A 190 -39.66 12.22 -21.77
CA SER A 190 -40.62 11.48 -22.61
C SER A 190 -41.98 11.28 -21.93
N LYS A 191 -42.00 11.02 -20.61
CA LYS A 191 -43.24 10.89 -19.84
C LYS A 191 -43.96 12.23 -19.68
N MET A 192 -43.21 13.31 -19.45
CA MET A 192 -43.75 14.68 -19.42
C MET A 192 -44.40 15.04 -20.76
N TYR A 193 -43.72 14.78 -21.88
CA TYR A 193 -44.24 15.10 -23.21
C TYR A 193 -45.57 14.39 -23.50
N LYS A 194 -45.66 13.10 -23.17
CA LYS A 194 -46.90 12.32 -23.30
C LYS A 194 -48.02 12.79 -22.37
N ALA A 195 -47.69 13.34 -21.20
CA ALA A 195 -48.69 13.88 -20.29
C ALA A 195 -49.28 15.21 -20.82
N VAL A 196 -48.44 16.08 -21.37
CA VAL A 196 -48.85 17.36 -21.98
C VAL A 196 -49.72 17.14 -23.23
N GLU A 197 -49.33 16.20 -24.10
CA GLU A 197 -50.13 15.82 -25.27
C GLU A 197 -51.52 15.33 -24.87
N ARG A 198 -51.61 14.50 -23.82
CA ARG A 198 -52.88 13.98 -23.31
C ARG A 198 -53.77 15.07 -22.70
N SER A 199 -53.19 16.09 -22.04
CA SER A 199 -53.95 17.23 -21.54
C SER A 199 -54.47 18.14 -22.67
N MET A 200 -53.73 18.29 -23.76
CA MET A 200 -54.18 19.08 -24.92
C MET A 200 -55.34 18.41 -25.67
N GLN A 201 -55.37 17.08 -25.73
CA GLN A 201 -56.48 16.33 -26.34
C GLN A 201 -57.78 16.46 -25.53
N LEU A 202 -57.71 16.52 -24.21
CA LEU A 202 -58.88 16.67 -23.34
C LEU A 202 -59.48 18.09 -23.37
N ASP A 203 -58.68 19.10 -23.70
CA ASP A 203 -59.12 20.51 -23.77
C ASP A 203 -59.71 20.87 -25.16
N GLY A 204 -59.46 20.04 -26.18
CA GLY A 204 -60.01 20.20 -27.53
C GLY A 204 -61.37 19.53 -27.77
N ASP A 205 -61.87 18.76 -26.80
CA ASP A 205 -63.15 18.01 -26.87
C ASP A 205 -64.30 18.73 -26.12
N VAL A 206 -64.16 20.03 -25.80
CA VAL A 206 -65.21 20.89 -25.21
C VAL A 206 -65.76 21.92 -26.18
#